data_AF-A0A1Y1N1V7-F1
#
_entry.id   AF-A0A1Y1N1V7-F1
#
_cell.length_a   1.000
_cell.length_b   1.000
_cell.length_c   1.000
_cell.angle_alpha   90.00
_cell.angle_beta   90.00
_cell.angle_gamma   90.00
#
_symmetry.space_group_name_H-M   'P 1'
#
loop_
_entity.id
_entity.type
_entity.pdbx_description
1 polymer ?
#
loop_
_entity_poly.entity_id
_entity_poly.type
_entity_poly.pdbx_seq_one_letter_code
_entity_poly.pdbx_strand_id
1 'polypeptide(L)'
;PKSSAPQPGPYWSLMLEVSESSYKPVNHETLLADCIQGLVNTELLDPEDEIVSTYVRRFDHGYPTPHLDRNDALGNILPYLQNKDILSRGRFGSWKYEVGNQDHSFML
;
A
#
# COMPACT_ATOMS: atom_id res chain seq x y z
N PRO A 1 5.56 -5.92 -25.52
CA PRO A 1 6.91 -5.63 -26.06
C PRO A 1 7.24 -6.55 -27.24
N LYS A 2 7.98 -6.04 -28.24
CA LYS A 2 8.37 -6.80 -29.45
C LYS A 2 9.45 -7.86 -29.20
N SER A 3 10.10 -7.84 -28.02
CA SER A 3 11.12 -8.80 -27.58
C SER A 3 11.12 -8.94 -26.06
N SER A 4 11.50 -10.11 -25.54
CA SER A 4 11.75 -10.36 -24.11
C SER A 4 13.21 -10.17 -23.71
N ALA A 5 14.11 -9.93 -24.67
CA ALA A 5 15.52 -9.65 -24.38
C ALA A 5 15.67 -8.23 -23.81
N PRO A 6 16.61 -8.00 -22.85
CA PRO A 6 16.92 -6.67 -22.37
C PRO A 6 17.23 -5.74 -23.54
N GLN A 7 16.50 -4.63 -23.63
CA GLN A 7 16.78 -3.60 -24.62
C GLN A 7 17.60 -2.47 -23.96
N PRO A 8 18.37 -1.69 -24.73
CA PRO A 8 18.81 -0.40 -24.24
C PRO A 8 17.60 0.52 -24.06
N GLY A 9 17.61 1.34 -23.01
CA GLY A 9 16.58 2.35 -22.74
C GLY A 9 16.66 3.57 -23.68
N PRO A 10 16.13 4.74 -23.27
CA PRO A 10 15.75 5.10 -21.91
C PRO A 10 14.46 4.43 -21.43
N TYR A 11 14.35 4.27 -20.10
CA TYR A 11 13.17 3.74 -19.43
C TYR A 11 12.68 4.71 -18.37
N TRP A 12 11.41 4.62 -18.05
CA TRP A 12 10.78 5.28 -16.91
C TRP A 12 9.82 4.28 -16.23
N SER A 13 9.28 4.63 -15.06
CA SER A 13 8.44 3.71 -14.28
C SER A 13 7.31 4.45 -13.60
N LEU A 14 6.16 3.79 -13.51
CA LEU A 14 5.03 4.18 -12.67
C LEU A 14 4.90 3.18 -11.53
N MET A 15 4.65 3.69 -10.33
CA MET A 15 4.26 2.90 -9.17
C MET A 15 2.83 3.28 -8.81
N LEU A 16 1.99 2.27 -8.66
CA LEU A 16 0.56 2.42 -8.40
C LEU A 16 0.19 1.81 -7.06
N GLU A 17 -0.80 2.41 -6.40
CA GLU A 17 -1.34 1.94 -5.13
C GLU A 17 -2.86 1.79 -5.25
N VAL A 18 -3.38 0.59 -4.95
CA VAL A 18 -4.82 0.30 -4.95
C VAL A 18 -5.20 -0.23 -3.58
N SER A 19 -6.12 0.46 -2.90
CA SER A 19 -6.63 0.04 -1.59
C SER A 19 -7.65 -1.10 -1.70
N GLU A 20 -7.66 -1.96 -0.69
CA GLU A 20 -8.57 -3.11 -0.54
C GLU A 20 -9.14 -3.13 0.88
N SER A 21 -10.43 -3.43 1.03
CA SER A 21 -11.08 -3.71 2.31
C SER A 21 -12.35 -4.54 2.08
N SER A 22 -13.02 -4.95 3.16
CA SER A 22 -14.37 -5.55 3.07
C SER A 22 -15.41 -4.63 2.39
N TYR A 23 -15.16 -3.31 2.35
CA TYR A 23 -16.04 -2.32 1.74
C TYR A 23 -15.61 -1.94 0.32
N LYS A 24 -14.37 -2.27 -0.06
CA LYS A 24 -13.81 -2.04 -1.40
C LYS A 24 -13.02 -3.29 -1.81
N PRO A 25 -13.71 -4.37 -2.22
CA PRO A 25 -13.05 -5.60 -2.65
C PRO A 25 -12.21 -5.34 -3.92
N VAL A 26 -11.16 -6.14 -4.10
CA VAL A 26 -10.29 -6.08 -5.27
C VAL A 26 -10.25 -7.46 -5.92
N ASN A 27 -10.45 -7.52 -7.24
CA ASN A 27 -10.19 -8.73 -8.01
C ASN A 27 -8.71 -8.80 -8.37
N HIS A 28 -7.95 -9.61 -7.63
CA HIS A 28 -6.51 -9.75 -7.82
C HIS A 28 -6.11 -10.38 -9.16
N GLU A 29 -7.02 -11.13 -9.81
CA GLU A 29 -6.76 -11.73 -11.12
C GLU A 29 -6.76 -10.68 -12.24
N THR A 30 -7.60 -9.65 -12.15
CA THR A 30 -7.73 -8.59 -13.16
C THR A 30 -7.00 -7.30 -12.80
N LEU A 31 -6.60 -7.12 -11.54
CA LEU A 31 -6.05 -5.88 -11.00
C LEU A 31 -4.95 -5.24 -11.87
N LEU A 32 -4.00 -6.03 -12.37
CA LEU A 32 -2.91 -5.51 -13.20
C LEU A 32 -3.43 -4.95 -14.53
N ALA A 33 -4.33 -5.68 -15.20
CA ALA A 33 -4.94 -5.23 -16.45
C ALA A 33 -5.81 -3.99 -16.22
N ASP A 34 -6.59 -3.98 -15.14
CA ASP A 34 -7.43 -2.83 -14.75
C ASP A 34 -6.59 -1.58 -14.47
N CYS A 35 -5.43 -1.74 -13.81
CA CYS A 35 -4.48 -0.65 -13.58
C CYS A 35 -3.90 -0.11 -14.89
N ILE A 36 -3.45 -0.99 -15.80
CA ILE A 36 -2.91 -0.58 -17.11
C ILE A 36 -3.98 0.16 -17.92
N GLN A 37 -5.21 -0.35 -17.97
CA GLN A 37 -6.31 0.34 -18.62
C GLN A 37 -6.61 1.70 -17.96
N GLY A 38 -6.53 1.78 -16.63
CA GLY A 38 -6.65 3.04 -15.89
C GLY A 38 -5.57 4.06 -16.23
N LEU A 39 -4.33 3.64 -16.44
CA LEU A 39 -3.24 4.50 -16.90
C LEU A 39 -3.53 5.11 -18.27
N VAL A 40 -4.04 4.30 -19.21
CA VAL A 40 -4.46 4.80 -20.53
C VAL A 40 -5.63 5.77 -20.42
N ASN A 41 -6.65 5.41 -19.62
CA ASN A 41 -7.83 6.25 -19.41
C ASN A 41 -7.51 7.61 -18.77
N THR A 42 -6.37 7.72 -18.08
CA THR A 42 -5.92 8.94 -17.39
C THR A 42 -4.77 9.63 -18.11
N GLU A 43 -4.46 9.21 -19.35
CA GLU A 43 -3.39 9.79 -20.19
C GLU A 43 -2.00 9.72 -19.53
N LEU A 44 -1.80 8.78 -18.60
CA LEU A 44 -0.49 8.48 -18.01
C LEU A 44 0.30 7.49 -18.86
N LEU A 45 -0.37 6.72 -19.73
CA LEU A 45 0.24 5.90 -20.77
C LEU A 45 -0.51 6.14 -22.09
N ASP A 46 0.23 6.18 -23.20
CA ASP A 46 -0.35 6.08 -24.52
C ASP A 46 -0.68 4.61 -24.83
N PRO A 47 -1.72 4.30 -25.63
CA PRO A 47 -2.05 2.93 -26.04
C PRO A 47 -0.89 2.18 -26.72
N GLU A 48 0.04 2.92 -27.33
CA GLU A 48 1.21 2.40 -28.05
C GLU A 48 2.45 2.23 -27.14
N ASP A 49 2.42 2.66 -25.88
CA ASP A 49 3.54 2.55 -24.96
C ASP A 49 3.95 1.09 -24.73
N GLU A 50 5.26 0.82 -24.79
CA GLU A 50 5.79 -0.53 -24.62
C GLU A 50 6.04 -0.84 -23.13
N ILE A 51 5.11 -1.58 -22.50
CA ILE A 51 5.30 -2.10 -21.14
C ILE A 51 6.37 -3.19 -21.16
N VAL A 52 7.51 -2.92 -20.51
CA VAL A 52 8.69 -3.81 -20.43
C VAL A 52 8.86 -4.50 -19.07
N SER A 53 8.16 -4.03 -18.04
CA SER A 53 8.19 -4.64 -16.70
C SER A 53 6.87 -4.38 -15.99
N THR A 54 6.40 -5.36 -15.24
CA THR A 54 5.25 -5.25 -14.34
C THR A 54 5.58 -5.84 -12.99
N TYR A 55 4.97 -5.31 -11.94
CA TYR A 55 5.12 -5.81 -10.58
C TYR A 55 3.81 -5.65 -9.83
N VAL A 56 3.41 -6.69 -9.10
CA VAL A 56 2.24 -6.67 -8.24
C VAL A 56 2.61 -7.30 -6.92
N ARG A 57 2.33 -6.60 -5.83
CA ARG A 57 2.43 -7.14 -4.48
C ARG A 57 1.28 -6.66 -3.62
N ARG A 58 0.66 -7.60 -2.94
CA ARG A 58 -0.36 -7.33 -1.93
C ARG A 58 0.31 -7.22 -0.56
N PHE A 59 -0.03 -6.15 0.15
CA PHE A 59 0.26 -6.00 1.58
C PHE A 59 -1.05 -6.11 2.33
N ASP A 60 -1.19 -7.14 3.16
CA ASP A 60 -2.43 -7.39 3.89
C ASP A 60 -2.76 -6.23 4.85
N HIS A 61 -1.75 -5.74 5.56
CA HIS A 61 -1.85 -4.56 6.42
C HIS A 61 -1.17 -3.37 5.74
N GLY A 62 -1.97 -2.51 5.09
CA GLY A 62 -1.47 -1.31 4.38
C GLY A 62 -1.61 -0.01 5.18
N TYR A 63 -2.82 0.27 5.68
CA TYR A 63 -3.13 1.52 6.40
C TYR A 63 -3.85 1.23 7.73
N PRO A 64 -3.34 1.74 8.87
CA PRO A 64 -4.09 1.72 10.12
C PRO A 64 -5.19 2.79 10.07
N THR A 65 -6.40 2.40 9.68
CA THR A 65 -7.52 3.34 9.48
C THR A 65 -7.82 4.14 10.76
N PRO A 66 -7.88 5.49 10.71
CA PRO A 66 -8.27 6.33 11.84
C PRO A 66 -9.79 6.33 12.03
N HIS A 67 -10.37 5.16 12.34
CA HIS A 67 -11.80 5.01 12.57
C HIS A 67 -12.24 5.67 13.89
N LEU A 68 -13.54 5.97 14.01
CA LEU A 68 -14.11 6.73 15.14
C LEU A 68 -13.72 6.13 16.50
N ASP A 69 -13.87 4.83 16.65
CA ASP A 69 -13.64 4.13 17.94
C ASP A 69 -12.17 3.75 18.19
N ARG A 70 -11.23 4.20 17.34
CA ARG A 70 -9.82 3.77 17.40
C ARG A 70 -9.19 4.08 18.74
N ASN A 71 -9.35 5.32 19.22
CA ASN A 71 -8.70 5.76 20.45
C ASN A 71 -9.24 5.03 21.68
N ASP A 72 -10.53 4.71 21.69
CA ASP A 72 -11.16 3.97 22.79
C ASP A 72 -10.64 2.52 22.84
N ALA A 73 -10.53 1.87 21.68
CA ALA A 73 -9.92 0.54 21.59
C ALA A 73 -8.45 0.57 22.06
N LEU A 74 -7.64 1.49 21.54
CA LEU A 74 -6.22 1.62 21.90
C LEU A 74 -6.01 2.00 23.37
N GLY A 75 -6.94 2.76 23.96
CA GLY A 75 -6.95 3.12 25.37
C GLY A 75 -7.10 1.91 26.30
N ASN A 76 -7.68 0.82 25.81
CA ASN A 76 -7.74 -0.45 26.54
C ASN A 76 -6.55 -1.38 26.20
N ILE A 77 -6.20 -1.49 24.92
CA ILE A 77 -5.19 -2.43 24.42
C ILE A 77 -3.78 -2.06 24.88
N LEU A 78 -3.36 -0.81 24.69
CA LEU A 78 -1.97 -0.42 24.94
C LEU A 78 -1.60 -0.45 26.43
N PRO A 79 -2.43 0.04 27.37
CA PRO A 79 -2.12 -0.09 28.80
C PRO A 79 -2.12 -1.54 29.28
N TYR A 80 -3.02 -2.39 28.77
CA TYR A 80 -3.03 -3.81 29.09
C TYR A 80 -1.69 -4.50 28.75
N LEU A 81 -1.16 -4.23 27.54
CA LEU A 81 0.13 -4.76 27.10
C LEU A 81 1.29 -4.17 27.90
N GLN A 82 1.26 -2.86 28.14
CA GLN A 82 2.31 -2.18 28.89
C GLN A 82 2.43 -2.67 30.35
N ASN A 83 1.31 -3.00 31.00
CA ASN A 83 1.29 -3.61 32.34
C ASN A 83 1.90 -5.03 32.39
N LYS A 84 2.25 -5.60 31.23
CA LYS A 84 2.93 -6.89 31.06
C LYS A 84 4.32 -6.72 30.47
N ASP A 85 4.90 -5.53 30.55
CA ASP A 85 6.20 -5.17 29.99
C ASP A 85 6.28 -5.34 28.45
N ILE A 86 5.14 -5.24 27.75
CA ILE A 86 5.06 -5.30 26.28
C ILE A 86 4.79 -3.89 25.72
N LEU A 87 5.78 -3.33 25.02
CA LEU A 87 5.66 -2.04 24.35
C LEU A 87 5.28 -2.23 22.87
N SER A 88 3.97 -2.24 22.59
CA SER A 88 3.47 -2.28 21.20
C SER A 88 3.59 -0.89 20.54
N ARG A 89 4.41 -0.78 19.47
CA ARG A 89 4.80 0.49 18.82
C ARG A 89 4.92 0.34 17.30
N GLY A 90 5.01 1.47 16.60
CA GLY A 90 5.12 1.54 15.13
C GLY A 90 3.77 1.53 14.40
N ARG A 91 3.81 1.62 13.07
CA ARG A 91 2.63 1.82 12.18
C ARG A 91 1.40 0.96 12.54
N PHE A 92 1.60 -0.34 12.77
CA PHE A 92 0.53 -1.26 13.16
C PHE A 92 0.60 -1.71 14.62
N GLY A 93 1.69 -1.43 15.34
CA GLY A 93 1.77 -1.73 16.77
C GLY A 93 1.01 -0.70 17.63
N SER A 94 1.10 0.58 17.28
CA SER A 94 0.33 1.65 17.94
C SER A 94 -0.94 2.06 17.17
N TRP A 95 -1.06 1.66 15.89
CA TRP A 95 -2.23 1.89 15.03
C TRP A 95 -2.62 3.37 14.84
N LYS A 96 -1.68 4.30 15.05
CA LYS A 96 -1.93 5.75 14.86
C LYS A 96 -1.31 6.22 13.55
N TYR A 97 -2.14 6.36 12.53
CA TYR A 97 -1.72 6.80 11.20
C TYR A 97 -0.97 8.14 11.22
N GLU A 98 -1.45 9.09 12.00
CA GLU A 98 -0.86 10.43 12.16
C GLU A 98 0.60 10.41 12.65
N VAL A 99 1.05 9.31 13.26
CA VAL A 99 2.43 9.06 13.67
C VAL A 99 2.95 7.72 13.10
N GLY A 100 2.53 7.38 11.88
CA GLY A 100 2.81 6.09 11.23
C GLY A 100 3.81 6.14 10.06
N ASN A 101 4.52 7.26 9.90
CA ASN A 101 5.58 7.42 8.90
C ASN A 101 6.87 6.73 9.35
N GLN A 102 7.89 6.72 8.48
CA GLN A 102 9.19 6.12 8.76
C GLN A 102 9.90 6.79 9.94
N ASP A 103 10.00 8.11 9.92
CA ASP A 103 10.59 8.93 10.97
C ASP A 103 9.83 8.79 12.30
N HIS A 104 8.50 8.85 12.27
CA HIS A 104 7.68 8.64 13.46
C HIS A 104 7.89 7.25 14.05
N SER A 105 7.83 6.21 13.21
CA SER A 105 8.00 4.82 13.65
C SER A 105 9.39 4.57 14.26
N PHE A 106 10.42 5.24 13.75
CA PHE A 106 11.78 5.13 14.27
C PHE A 106 11.92 5.70 15.69
N MET A 107 11.12 6.72 16.03
CA MET A 107 11.16 7.40 17.33
C MET A 107 10.24 6.78 18.40
N LEU A 108 9.41 5.79 18.05
CA LEU A 108 8.34 5.23 18.90
C LEU A 108 8.77 4.05 19.78
#